data_AF-Q0CS28-F1
#
_entry.id   AF-Q0CS28-F1
#
_cell.length_a   1.000
_cell.length_b   1.000
_cell.length_c   1.000
_cell.angle_alpha   90.00
_cell.angle_beta   90.00
_cell.angle_gamma   90.00
#
_symmetry.space_group_name_H-M   'P 1'
#
loop_
_entity.id
_entity.type
_entity.pdbx_description
1 polymer ?
#
loop_
_entity_poly.entity_id
_entity_poly.type
_entity_poly.pdbx_seq_one_letter_code
_entity_poly.pdbx_strand_id
1 'polypeptide(L)'
;MVRPTVANERNPRTGLLAPNNAGHSPVHAAATSGNVDILEMLFNKGADLSALAAKNETPLYFAVNNNRLDAARYILKHGGDFSTPTTDGMTPLYAASYNGNTEMIPQSVKQRGKRLSTLLALEAIEK
;
A
#
# COMPACT_ATOMS: atom_id res chain seq x y z
N MET A 1 -20.90 -9.14 -7.39
CA MET A 1 -21.11 -10.02 -6.23
C MET A 1 -19.75 -10.29 -5.60
N VAL A 2 -19.30 -9.43 -4.69
CA VAL A 2 -18.00 -9.57 -4.02
C VAL A 2 -18.18 -10.59 -2.89
N ARG A 3 -17.41 -11.68 -2.92
CA ARG A 3 -17.48 -12.74 -1.90
C ARG A 3 -17.03 -12.13 -0.56
N PRO A 4 -17.85 -12.17 0.51
CA PRO A 4 -17.38 -11.86 1.84
C PRO A 4 -16.49 -13.02 2.28
N THR A 5 -15.18 -12.78 2.33
CA THR A 5 -14.23 -13.73 2.93
C THR A 5 -14.49 -13.79 4.42
N VAL A 6 -15.12 -14.91 4.78
CA VAL A 6 -15.43 -15.39 6.12
C VAL A 6 -14.18 -15.23 7.02
N ALA A 7 -14.19 -14.20 7.86
CA ALA A 7 -13.30 -14.10 8.99
C ALA A 7 -13.85 -15.02 10.08
N ASN A 8 -13.44 -16.30 10.10
CA ASN A 8 -13.34 -17.13 11.31
C ASN A 8 -12.97 -18.59 10.96
N GLU A 9 -11.69 -18.87 10.72
CA GLU A 9 -11.14 -20.18 11.04
C GLU A 9 -9.81 -19.97 11.76
N ARG A 10 -9.82 -20.18 13.08
CA ARG A 10 -8.63 -20.21 13.93
C ARG A 10 -7.76 -21.41 13.54
N ASN A 11 -6.97 -21.24 12.48
CA ASN A 11 -5.91 -22.17 12.13
C ASN A 11 -4.71 -21.90 13.07
N PRO A 12 -4.28 -22.87 13.91
CA PRO A 12 -3.20 -22.64 14.89
C PRO A 12 -1.83 -22.36 14.23
N ARG A 13 -1.70 -22.49 12.91
CA ARG A 13 -0.50 -22.07 12.15
C ARG A 13 -0.52 -20.60 11.70
N THR A 14 -1.67 -19.91 11.74
CA THR A 14 -1.83 -18.52 11.27
C THR A 14 -1.93 -17.48 12.38
N GLY A 15 -1.89 -17.89 13.66
CA GLY A 15 -1.97 -16.95 14.79
C GLY A 15 -0.90 -15.85 14.76
N LEU A 16 0.30 -16.15 14.25
CA LEU A 16 1.37 -15.17 14.06
C LEU A 16 1.05 -14.13 12.97
N LEU A 17 0.16 -14.42 12.02
CA LEU A 17 -0.22 -13.51 10.94
C LEU A 17 -1.58 -12.85 11.19
N ALA A 18 -2.28 -13.26 12.24
CA ALA A 18 -3.63 -12.82 12.53
C ALA A 18 -3.66 -11.32 12.87
N PRO A 19 -4.67 -10.59 12.38
CA PRO A 19 -4.90 -9.22 12.80
C PRO A 19 -5.38 -9.14 14.25
N ASN A 20 -5.07 -8.03 14.92
CA ASN A 20 -5.70 -7.67 16.19
C ASN A 20 -7.15 -7.18 15.99
N ASN A 21 -7.83 -6.80 17.07
CA ASN A 21 -9.22 -6.32 17.02
C ASN A 21 -9.43 -5.06 16.14
N ALA A 22 -8.36 -4.32 15.84
CA ALA A 22 -8.38 -3.16 14.95
C ALA A 22 -7.96 -3.50 13.51
N GLY A 23 -7.84 -4.79 13.16
CA GLY A 23 -7.44 -5.22 11.82
C GLY A 23 -5.93 -5.15 11.56
N HIS A 24 -5.13 -4.70 12.54
CA HIS A 24 -3.69 -4.63 12.36
C HIS A 24 -3.06 -6.02 12.53
N SER A 25 -2.67 -6.62 11.41
CA SER A 25 -1.77 -7.77 11.35
C SER A 25 -0.29 -7.35 11.41
N PRO A 26 0.64 -8.28 11.69
CA PRO A 26 2.06 -7.94 11.82
C PRO A 26 2.70 -7.29 10.59
N VAL A 27 2.15 -7.49 9.39
CA VAL A 27 2.62 -6.77 8.20
C VAL A 27 2.40 -5.26 8.30
N HIS A 28 1.36 -4.79 8.99
CA HIS A 28 1.14 -3.35 9.24
C HIS A 28 2.19 -2.78 10.19
N ALA A 29 2.55 -3.55 11.24
CA ALA A 29 3.59 -3.15 12.17
C ALA A 29 4.97 -3.13 11.49
N ALA A 30 5.29 -4.16 10.70
CA ALA A 30 6.52 -4.23 9.92
C ALA A 30 6.61 -3.05 8.92
N ALA A 31 5.53 -2.76 8.20
CA ALA A 31 5.46 -1.63 7.28
C ALA A 31 5.65 -0.27 7.98
N THR A 32 5.01 -0.06 9.13
CA THR A 32 5.18 1.14 9.96
C THR A 32 6.64 1.32 10.41
N SER A 33 7.27 0.23 10.83
CA SER A 33 8.67 0.24 11.28
C SER A 33 9.68 0.44 10.14
N GLY A 34 9.32 0.07 8.91
CA GLY A 34 10.23 0.06 7.76
C GLY A 34 11.15 -1.15 7.67
N ASN A 35 10.96 -2.16 8.53
CA ASN A 35 11.81 -3.35 8.57
C ASN A 35 11.50 -4.32 7.42
N VAL A 36 12.29 -4.25 6.35
CA VAL A 36 12.13 -5.10 5.16
C VAL A 36 12.34 -6.58 5.49
N ASP A 37 13.32 -6.92 6.33
CA ASP A 37 13.58 -8.32 6.71
C ASP A 37 12.37 -8.98 7.37
N ILE A 38 11.62 -8.22 8.17
CA ILE A 38 10.38 -8.70 8.80
C ILE A 38 9.28 -8.84 7.75
N LEU A 39 9.14 -7.88 6.82
CA LEU A 39 8.19 -7.98 5.72
C LEU A 39 8.47 -9.21 4.85
N GLU A 40 9.73 -9.50 4.56
CA GLU A 40 10.16 -10.68 3.81
C GLU A 40 9.86 -11.97 4.56
N MET A 41 10.23 -12.04 5.84
CA MET A 41 9.92 -13.19 6.68
C MET A 41 8.41 -13.47 6.74
N LEU A 42 7.58 -12.43 6.89
CA LEU A 42 6.13 -12.54 6.95
C LEU A 42 5.56 -12.98 5.59
N PHE A 43 6.03 -12.38 4.49
CA PHE A 43 5.64 -12.77 3.14
C PHE A 43 5.96 -14.24 2.86
N ASN A 44 7.16 -14.70 3.21
CA ASN A 44 7.58 -16.10 3.06
C ASN A 44 6.77 -17.07 3.95
N LYS A 45 6.16 -16.58 5.04
CA LYS A 45 5.21 -17.34 5.86
C LYS A 45 3.77 -17.30 5.34
N GLY A 46 3.53 -16.64 4.21
CA GLY A 46 2.20 -16.53 3.58
C GLY A 46 1.38 -15.34 4.05
N ALA A 47 2.02 -14.30 4.61
CA ALA A 47 1.32 -13.07 4.96
C ALA A 47 0.89 -12.29 3.71
N ASP A 48 -0.33 -11.77 3.76
CA ASP A 48 -0.86 -10.91 2.71
C ASP A 48 -0.38 -9.46 2.92
N LEU A 49 0.46 -8.96 2.01
CA LEU A 49 0.95 -7.57 2.02
C LEU A 49 -0.09 -6.55 1.52
N SER A 50 -1.26 -7.02 1.07
CA SER A 50 -2.43 -6.21 0.72
C SER A 50 -3.52 -6.22 1.80
N ALA A 51 -3.24 -6.82 2.97
CA ALA A 51 -4.18 -6.89 4.08
C ALA A 51 -4.75 -5.51 4.45
N LEU A 52 -6.01 -5.48 4.90
CA LEU A 52 -6.70 -4.26 5.28
C LEU A 52 -6.85 -4.17 6.80
N ALA A 53 -6.46 -3.03 7.39
CA ALA A 53 -6.84 -2.67 8.75
C ALA A 53 -8.28 -2.12 8.80
N ALA A 54 -8.78 -1.77 10.01
CA ALA A 54 -10.16 -1.35 10.24
C ALA A 54 -10.64 -0.16 9.37
N LYS A 55 -9.72 0.70 8.92
CA LYS A 55 -10.01 1.85 8.05
C LYS A 55 -9.65 1.62 6.57
N ASN A 56 -9.62 0.38 6.12
CA ASN A 56 -9.09 0.00 4.80
C ASN A 56 -7.66 0.50 4.57
N GLU A 57 -6.88 0.68 5.64
CA GLU A 57 -5.48 1.08 5.55
C GLU A 57 -4.64 -0.14 5.19
N THR A 58 -3.89 -0.03 4.09
CA THR A 58 -2.98 -1.08 3.63
C THR A 58 -1.61 -0.97 4.32
N PRO A 59 -0.82 -2.04 4.40
CA PRO A 59 0.59 -1.96 4.79
C PRO A 59 1.35 -0.89 4.00
N LEU A 60 1.06 -0.75 2.69
CA LEU A 60 1.67 0.30 1.87
C LEU A 60 1.31 1.71 2.37
N TYR A 61 0.06 1.96 2.75
CA TYR A 61 -0.35 3.23 3.35
C TYR A 61 0.49 3.55 4.59
N PHE A 62 0.67 2.59 5.50
CA PHE A 62 1.51 2.79 6.69
C PHE A 62 2.98 3.04 6.36
N ALA A 63 3.57 2.29 5.43
CA ALA A 63 4.95 2.51 5.01
C ALA A 63 5.13 3.92 4.41
N VAL A 64 4.19 4.35 3.56
CA VAL A 64 4.24 5.68 2.93
C VAL A 64 4.04 6.80 3.94
N ASN A 65 3.03 6.69 4.80
CA ASN A 65 2.71 7.70 5.81
C ASN A 65 3.85 7.88 6.83
N ASN A 66 4.64 6.83 7.08
CA ASN A 66 5.81 6.86 7.96
C ASN A 66 7.15 7.08 7.23
N ASN A 67 7.12 7.44 5.95
CA ASN A 67 8.31 7.65 5.12
C ASN A 67 9.28 6.45 5.07
N ARG A 68 8.76 5.22 5.05
CA ARG A 68 9.52 3.97 4.96
C ARG A 68 9.69 3.54 3.51
N LEU A 69 10.64 4.17 2.83
CA LEU A 69 10.81 4.03 1.39
C LEU A 69 11.14 2.60 0.93
N ASP A 70 12.05 1.90 1.62
CA ASP A 70 12.42 0.52 1.27
C ASP A 70 11.29 -0.47 1.52
N ALA A 71 10.58 -0.33 2.63
CA ALA A 71 9.39 -1.11 2.92
C ALA A 71 8.28 -0.88 1.88
N ALA A 72 8.03 0.38 1.48
CA ALA A 72 7.07 0.71 0.44
C ALA A 72 7.45 0.04 -0.90
N ARG A 73 8.72 0.12 -1.31
CA ARG A 73 9.24 -0.58 -2.51
C ARG A 73 9.06 -2.08 -2.44
N TYR A 74 9.37 -2.69 -1.29
CA TYR A 74 9.20 -4.12 -1.08
C TYR A 74 7.72 -4.51 -1.22
N ILE A 75 6.83 -3.83 -0.52
CA ILE A 75 5.38 -4.11 -0.57
C ILE A 75 4.84 -3.98 -2.01
N LEU A 76 5.25 -2.96 -2.76
CA LEU A 76 4.87 -2.77 -4.16
C LEU A 76 5.33 -3.90 -5.08
N LYS A 77 6.58 -4.34 -4.91
CA LYS A 77 7.14 -5.46 -5.68
C LYS A 77 6.35 -6.75 -5.46
N HIS A 78 5.74 -6.90 -4.29
CA HIS A 78 5.01 -8.08 -3.86
C HIS A 78 3.48 -7.91 -3.86
N GLY A 79 2.96 -6.99 -4.68
CA GLY A 79 1.52 -6.88 -4.98
C GLY A 79 0.76 -5.78 -4.24
N GLY A 80 1.44 -4.92 -3.49
CA GLY A 80 0.84 -3.72 -2.91
C GLY A 80 0.39 -2.71 -3.98
N ASP A 81 -0.62 -1.92 -3.66
CA ASP A 81 -1.24 -0.97 -4.58
C ASP A 81 -1.39 0.44 -3.98
N PHE A 82 -1.13 1.45 -4.82
CA PHE A 82 -1.26 2.87 -4.51
C PHE A 82 -2.67 3.43 -4.64
N SER A 83 -3.60 2.69 -5.27
CA SER A 83 -4.94 3.17 -5.60
C SER A 83 -5.98 2.85 -4.53
N THR A 84 -5.68 1.93 -3.62
CA THR A 84 -6.62 1.51 -2.56
C THR A 84 -6.89 2.66 -1.58
N PRO A 85 -8.14 3.16 -1.48
CA PRO A 85 -8.48 4.24 -0.57
C PRO A 85 -8.80 3.72 0.84
N THR A 86 -8.39 4.48 1.85
CA THR A 86 -8.89 4.31 3.22
C THR A 86 -10.37 4.69 3.29
N THR A 87 -11.01 4.42 4.44
CA THR A 87 -12.39 4.86 4.71
C THR A 87 -12.56 6.38 4.60
N ASP A 88 -11.48 7.14 4.81
CA ASP A 88 -11.47 8.60 4.71
C ASP A 88 -11.17 9.08 3.27
N GLY A 89 -11.11 8.16 2.30
CA GLY A 89 -10.83 8.45 0.89
C GLY A 89 -9.34 8.71 0.58
N MET A 90 -8.45 8.51 1.55
CA MET A 90 -7.02 8.76 1.39
C MET A 90 -6.34 7.55 0.75
N THR A 91 -5.57 7.77 -0.30
CA THR A 91 -4.77 6.69 -0.90
C THR A 91 -3.31 6.79 -0.46
N PRO A 92 -2.51 5.70 -0.55
CA PRO A 92 -1.07 5.80 -0.39
C PRO A 92 -0.46 6.84 -1.34
N LEU A 93 -1.01 7.03 -2.54
CA LEU A 93 -0.52 8.04 -3.48
C LEU A 93 -0.80 9.46 -2.99
N TYR A 94 -1.98 9.68 -2.42
CA TYR A 94 -2.32 10.94 -1.77
C TYR A 94 -1.36 11.23 -0.61
N ALA A 95 -1.12 10.26 0.28
CA ALA A 95 -0.19 10.42 1.40
C ALA A 95 1.24 10.74 0.93
N ALA A 96 1.75 10.04 -0.08
CA ALA A 96 3.08 10.33 -0.65
C ALA A 96 3.16 11.75 -1.24
N SER A 97 2.10 12.20 -1.89
CA SER A 97 2.01 13.54 -2.51
C SER A 97 1.88 14.64 -1.45
N TYR A 98 1.02 14.44 -0.46
CA TYR A 98 0.79 15.38 0.64
C TYR A 98 2.06 15.61 1.47
N ASN A 99 2.84 14.54 1.69
CA ASN A 99 4.11 14.61 2.41
C ASN A 99 5.28 15.15 1.56
N GLY A 100 5.08 15.40 0.25
CA GLY A 100 6.14 15.81 -0.67
C GLY A 100 7.16 14.71 -1.00
N ASN A 101 6.87 13.45 -0.65
CA ASN A 101 7.76 12.30 -0.80
C ASN A 101 7.74 11.76 -2.23
N THR A 102 8.23 12.57 -3.18
CA THR A 102 8.19 12.21 -4.59
C THR A 102 8.92 10.89 -4.89
N GLU A 103 9.94 10.52 -4.11
CA GLU A 103 10.65 9.25 -4.27
C GLU A 103 9.77 8.02 -4.04
N MET A 104 8.71 8.13 -3.22
CA MET A 104 7.76 7.05 -2.97
C MET A 104 6.81 6.82 -4.14
N ILE A 105 6.62 7.82 -5.01
CA ILE A 105 5.71 7.72 -6.14
C ILE A 105 6.40 6.89 -7.25
N PRO A 106 5.78 5.79 -7.71
CA PRO A 106 6.33 4.99 -8.80
C PRO A 106 6.57 5.82 -10.04
N GLN A 107 7.67 5.57 -10.73
CA GLN A 107 8.01 6.26 -11.98
C GLN A 107 6.90 6.14 -13.04
N SER A 108 6.18 5.01 -13.06
CA SER A 108 5.02 4.80 -13.94
C SER A 108 3.89 5.80 -13.68
N VAL A 109 3.63 6.15 -12.42
CA VAL A 109 2.63 7.16 -12.04
C VAL A 109 3.13 8.57 -12.38
N LYS A 110 4.40 8.87 -12.13
CA LYS A 110 5.03 10.15 -12.53
C LYS A 110 4.95 10.39 -14.04
N GLN A 111 5.21 9.36 -14.83
CA GLN A 111 5.20 9.47 -16.29
C GLN A 111 3.77 9.63 -16.85
N ARG A 112 2.76 9.02 -16.20
CA ARG A 112 1.35 9.24 -16.56
C ARG A 112 0.95 10.71 -16.40
N GLY A 113 1.36 11.36 -15.30
CA GLY A 113 1.13 12.80 -15.11
C GLY A 113 1.78 13.66 -16.20
N LYS A 114 3.06 13.39 -16.54
CA LYS A 114 3.79 14.11 -17.60
C LYS A 114 3.19 13.88 -19.01
N ARG A 115 2.66 12.68 -19.27
CA ARG A 115 2.02 12.37 -20.55
C ARG A 115 0.71 13.15 -20.73
N LEU A 116 -0.08 13.28 -19.67
CA LEU A 116 -1.32 14.05 -19.72
C LEU A 116 -1.03 15.55 -19.95
N SER A 117 -0.02 16.11 -19.29
CA SER A 117 0.36 17.51 -19.50
C SER A 117 0.89 17.79 -20.91
N THR A 118 1.65 16.85 -21.49
CA THR A 118 2.16 16.99 -22.87
C THR A 118 1.08 16.83 -23.93
N LEU A 119 0.11 15.92 -23.74
CA LEU A 119 -1.03 15.78 -24.65
C LEU A 119 -1.92 17.03 -24.66
N LEU A 120 -2.23 17.60 -23.49
CA LEU A 120 -2.97 18.86 -23.39
C LEU A 120 -2.22 20.03 -24.07
N ALA A 121 -0.90 20.07 -23.94
CA ALA A 121 -0.08 21.09 -24.60
C ALA A 121 -0.06 20.93 -26.13
N LEU A 122 -0.09 19.70 -26.65
CA LEU A 122 -0.11 19.43 -28.09
C LEU A 122 -1.50 19.71 -28.71
N GLU A 123 -2.60 19.31 -28.05
CA GLU A 123 -3.97 19.62 -28.49
C GLU A 123 -4.24 21.14 -28.53
N ALA A 124 -3.56 21.92 -27.68
CA ALA A 124 -3.65 23.38 -27.69
C ALA A 124 -2.87 24.05 -28.83
N ILE A 125 -1.93 23.34 -29.47
CA ILE A 125 -1.14 23.86 -30.61
C ILE A 125 -1.84 23.58 -31.95
N GLU A 126 -2.73 22.59 -32.00
CA GLU A 126 -3.51 22.22 -33.20
C GLU A 126 -4.83 22.98 -33.37
N LYS A 127 -5.12 23.99 -32.54
CA LYS A 127 -6.27 24.89 -32.67
C LYS A 127 -5.83 26.33 -32.98
#